data_AF-A0A932V6F9-F1
#
_entry.id   AF-A0A932V6F9-F1
#
_cell.length_a   1.000
_cell.length_b   1.000
_cell.length_c   1.000
_cell.angle_alpha   90.00
_cell.angle_beta   90.00
_cell.angle_gamma   90.00
#
_symmetry.space_group_name_H-M   'P 1'
#
loop_
_entity.id
_entity.type
_entity.pdbx_description
1 polymer ?
#
loop_
_entity_poly.entity_id
_entity_poly.type
_entity_poly.pdbx_seq_one_letter_code
_entity_poly.pdbx_strand_id
1 'polypeptide(L)'
;MSPIFARVKELQTLQRIYLSGKPEFLAVYGRRRVGKTYLIREFFKNKGLYFALTGVKHARTEKQLKNFVAEFARVFKIPPNPLPKNWF
;
A
#
# COMPACT_ATOMS: atom_id res chain seq x y z
N MET A 1 -4.21 15.24 11.85
CA MET A 1 -4.58 13.83 11.63
C MET A 1 -6.09 13.79 11.56
N SER A 2 -6.67 13.30 10.47
CA SER A 2 -8.12 13.28 10.34
C SER A 2 -8.67 12.15 11.21
N PRO A 3 -9.68 12.40 12.07
CA PRO A 3 -10.22 11.37 12.94
C PRO A 3 -10.85 10.22 12.12
N ILE A 4 -10.52 8.98 12.49
CA ILE A 4 -11.10 7.77 11.88
C ILE A 4 -12.19 7.26 12.82
N PHE A 5 -13.45 7.43 12.44
CA PHE A 5 -14.60 7.02 13.24
C PHE A 5 -14.99 5.56 12.98
N ALA A 6 -15.58 4.91 14.00
CA ALA A 6 -16.17 3.58 13.91
C ALA A 6 -15.25 2.46 13.35
N ARG A 7 -13.94 2.53 13.65
CA ARG A 7 -12.91 1.55 13.24
C ARG A 7 -12.05 1.06 14.39
N VAL A 8 -12.60 1.04 15.61
CA VAL A 8 -11.83 0.77 16.84
C VAL A 8 -11.09 -0.57 16.76
N LYS A 9 -11.77 -1.64 16.31
CA LYS A 9 -11.19 -2.98 16.20
C LYS A 9 -10.07 -3.04 15.15
N GLU A 10 -10.27 -2.41 14.00
CA GLU A 10 -9.26 -2.36 12.94
C GLU A 10 -8.05 -1.54 13.38
N LEU A 11 -8.26 -0.39 14.04
CA LEU A 11 -7.18 0.44 14.57
C LEU A 11 -6.35 -0.29 15.63
N GLN A 12 -6.99 -1.05 16.52
CA GLN A 12 -6.30 -1.92 17.49
C GLN A 12 -5.45 -2.99 16.79
N THR A 13 -6.00 -3.61 15.74
CA THR A 13 -5.28 -4.63 14.95
C THR A 13 -4.06 -4.02 14.26
N LEU A 14 -4.22 -2.85 13.63
CA LEU A 14 -3.13 -2.13 12.97
C LEU A 14 -2.06 -1.67 13.97
N GLN A 15 -2.46 -1.23 15.17
CA GLN A 15 -1.51 -0.87 16.24
C GLN A 15 -0.71 -2.07 16.72
N ARG A 16 -1.35 -3.23 16.92
CA ARG A 16 -0.66 -4.48 17.29
C ARG A 16 0.38 -4.87 16.23
N ILE A 17 0.00 -4.83 14.95
CA ILE A 17 0.90 -5.14 13.84
C ILE A 17 2.07 -4.16 13.80
N TYR A 18 1.79 -2.86 13.93
CA TYR A 18 2.82 -1.82 13.91
C TYR A 18 3.84 -1.98 15.05
N LEU A 19 3.40 -2.42 16.23
CA LEU A 19 4.26 -2.62 17.40
C LEU A 19 4.91 -4.01 17.47
N SER A 20 4.63 -4.93 16.54
CA SER A 20 5.10 -6.32 16.63
C SER A 20 6.63 -6.45 16.49
N GLY A 21 7.28 -5.46 15.87
CA GLY A 21 8.72 -5.48 15.57
C GLY A 21 9.14 -6.55 14.57
N LYS A 22 8.19 -7.24 13.93
CA LYS A 22 8.42 -8.36 13.00
C LYS A 22 7.80 -8.08 11.63
N PRO A 23 8.28 -8.72 10.55
CA PRO A 23 7.61 -8.68 9.26
C PRO A 23 6.20 -9.27 9.37
N GLU A 24 5.20 -8.54 8.88
CA GLU A 24 3.78 -8.90 8.98
C GLU A 24 3.11 -8.71 7.61
N PHE A 25 2.23 -9.64 7.24
CA PHE A 25 1.43 -9.57 6.01
C PHE A 25 -0.05 -9.37 6.33
N LEU A 26 -0.62 -8.24 5.90
CA LEU A 26 -2.01 -7.88 6.16
C LEU A 26 -2.82 -7.82 4.86
N ALA A 27 -3.86 -8.66 4.78
CA ALA A 27 -4.89 -8.56 3.75
C ALA A 27 -6.12 -7.81 4.28
N VAL A 28 -6.52 -6.73 3.61
CA VAL A 28 -7.72 -5.94 3.99
C VAL A 28 -8.79 -6.06 2.91
N TYR A 29 -9.94 -6.62 3.26
CA TYR A 29 -11.05 -6.87 2.34
C TYR A 29 -12.38 -6.27 2.84
N GLY A 30 -13.40 -6.24 1.98
CA GLY A 30 -14.73 -5.69 2.28
C GLY A 30 -15.39 -5.00 1.08
N ARG A 31 -16.62 -4.51 1.27
CA ARG A 31 -17.43 -3.87 0.20
C ARG A 31 -16.72 -2.70 -0.47
N ARG A 32 -17.15 -2.37 -1.69
CA ARG A 32 -16.64 -1.21 -2.45
C ARG A 32 -16.95 0.08 -1.66
N ARG A 33 -16.04 1.05 -1.66
CA ARG A 33 -16.18 2.39 -1.04
C ARG A 33 -16.27 2.45 0.51
N VAL A 34 -16.01 1.36 1.24
CA VAL A 34 -15.98 1.40 2.73
C VAL A 34 -14.74 2.07 3.34
N GLY A 35 -13.87 2.70 2.55
CA GLY A 35 -12.71 3.44 3.06
C GLY A 35 -11.47 2.60 3.42
N LYS A 36 -11.31 1.39 2.87
CA LYS A 36 -10.15 0.51 3.18
C LYS A 36 -8.80 1.17 2.90
N THR A 37 -8.63 1.74 1.70
CA THR A 37 -7.41 2.44 1.31
C THR A 37 -7.17 3.69 2.16
N TYR A 38 -8.24 4.39 2.54
CA TYR A 38 -8.17 5.55 3.43
C TYR A 38 -7.68 5.16 4.82
N LEU A 39 -8.22 4.08 5.41
CA LEU A 39 -7.83 3.57 6.72
C LEU A 39 -6.31 3.28 6.78
N ILE A 40 -5.78 2.55 5.80
CA ILE A 40 -4.34 2.22 5.77
C ILE A 40 -3.49 3.47 5.58
N ARG A 41 -3.85 4.33 4.63
CA ARG A 41 -3.07 5.56 4.37
C ARG A 41 -3.06 6.51 5.56
N GLU A 42 -4.20 6.74 6.20
CA GLU A 42 -4.28 7.69 7.32
C GLU A 42 -3.64 7.10 8.59
N PHE A 43 -3.78 5.80 8.85
CA PHE A 43 -3.12 5.16 10.00
C PHE A 43 -1.59 5.22 9.90
N PHE A 44 -1.01 4.95 8.72
CA PHE A 44 0.43 4.90 8.49
C PHE A 44 1.06 6.22 8.03
N LYS A 45 0.27 7.28 7.78
CA LYS A 45 0.71 8.55 7.21
C LYS A 45 1.98 9.13 7.86
N ASN A 46 2.06 9.04 9.19
CA ASN A 46 3.19 9.54 9.98
C ASN A 46 3.95 8.40 10.69
N LYS A 47 3.76 7.14 10.26
CA LYS A 47 4.34 5.94 10.87
C LYS A 47 5.23 5.13 9.92
N GLY A 48 5.56 5.67 8.75
CA GLY A 48 6.43 5.01 7.77
C GLY A 48 5.68 4.22 6.69
N LEU A 49 4.85 4.91 5.88
CA LEU A 49 4.39 4.39 4.60
C LEU A 49 5.40 4.75 3.51
N TYR A 50 6.28 3.83 3.16
CA TYR A 50 7.38 4.10 2.22
C TYR A 50 6.99 3.90 0.76
N PHE A 51 6.08 2.98 0.46
CA PHE A 51 5.69 2.65 -0.91
C PHE A 51 4.22 2.24 -0.97
N ALA A 52 3.51 2.74 -1.97
CA ALA A 52 2.11 2.37 -2.22
C ALA A 52 1.85 2.33 -3.72
N LEU A 53 1.30 1.23 -4.20
CA LEU A 53 0.97 1.05 -5.61
C LEU A 53 -0.50 0.64 -5.77
N THR A 54 -1.14 1.11 -6.84
CA THR A 54 -2.48 0.66 -7.23
C THR A 54 -2.39 -0.13 -8.53
N GLY A 55 -2.79 -1.39 -8.48
CA GLY A 55 -2.87 -2.23 -9.68
C GLY A 55 -4.05 -1.85 -10.57
N VAL A 56 -3.91 -2.11 -11.87
CA VAL A 56 -4.99 -1.91 -12.85
C VAL A 56 -5.74 -3.22 -13.07
N LYS A 57 -7.05 -3.25 -12.86
CA LYS A 57 -7.86 -4.46 -13.03
C LYS A 57 -7.74 -4.97 -14.48
N HIS A 58 -7.49 -6.27 -14.65
CA HIS A 58 -7.36 -6.95 -15.96
C HIS A 58 -6.23 -6.42 -16.87
N ALA A 59 -5.29 -5.62 -16.34
CA ALA A 59 -4.13 -5.22 -17.12
C ALA A 59 -3.10 -6.36 -17.24
N ARG A 60 -2.45 -6.46 -18.40
CA ARG A 60 -1.34 -7.37 -18.64
C ARG A 60 -0.16 -7.06 -17.71
N THR A 61 0.67 -8.08 -17.44
CA THR A 61 1.86 -7.98 -16.60
C THR A 61 2.75 -6.80 -16.98
N GLU A 62 3.02 -6.59 -18.27
CA GLU A 62 3.82 -5.47 -18.77
C GLU A 62 3.31 -4.10 -18.26
N LYS A 63 1.99 -3.88 -18.27
CA LYS A 63 1.39 -2.63 -17.79
C LYS A 63 1.50 -2.50 -16.26
N GLN A 64 1.40 -3.60 -15.53
CA GLN A 64 1.62 -3.59 -14.07
C GLN A 64 3.08 -3.27 -13.72
N LEU A 65 4.03 -3.86 -14.45
CA LEU A 65 5.47 -3.61 -14.28
C LEU A 65 5.81 -2.16 -14.63
N LYS A 66 5.23 -1.61 -15.71
CA LYS A 66 5.38 -0.19 -16.06
C LYS A 66 4.92 0.72 -14.93
N ASN A 67 3.74 0.43 -14.36
CA ASN A 67 3.22 1.20 -13.22
C ASN A 67 4.11 1.07 -11.97
N PHE A 68 4.60 -0.14 -11.69
CA PHE A 68 5.50 -0.39 -10.56
C PHE A 68 6.81 0.40 -10.71
N VAL A 69 7.49 0.30 -11.86
CA VAL A 69 8.77 0.99 -12.11
C VAL A 69 8.59 2.50 -12.03
N ALA A 70 7.54 3.04 -12.64
CA ALA A 70 7.25 4.47 -12.59
C ALA A 70 7.03 4.96 -11.16
N GLU A 71 6.22 4.24 -10.37
CA GLU A 71 5.92 4.62 -8.99
C GLU A 71 7.14 4.47 -8.08
N PHE A 72 7.93 3.41 -8.28
CA PHE A 72 9.16 3.16 -7.52
C PHE A 72 10.20 4.25 -7.78
N ALA A 73 10.47 4.55 -9.06
CA ALA A 73 11.36 5.64 -9.46
C ALA A 73 10.91 6.99 -8.87
N ARG A 74 9.59 7.27 -8.91
CA ARG A 74 9.00 8.49 -8.35
C ARG A 74 9.19 8.59 -6.83
N VAL A 75 8.93 7.52 -6.10
CA VAL A 75 9.00 7.49 -4.62
C VAL A 75 10.45 7.60 -4.13
N PHE A 76 11.35 6.81 -4.72
CA PHE A 76 12.74 6.70 -4.27
C PHE A 76 13.69 7.67 -4.98
N LYS A 77 13.19 8.50 -5.91
CA LYS A 77 13.96 9.48 -6.69
C LYS A 77 15.17 8.86 -7.40
N ILE A 78 14.97 7.68 -7.97
CA ILE A 78 15.99 6.97 -8.77
C ILE A 78 15.59 6.96 -10.24
N PRO A 79 16.55 6.89 -11.18
CA PRO A 79 16.22 6.72 -12.58
C PRO A 79 15.43 5.41 -12.79
N PRO A 80 14.43 5.41 -13.69
CA PRO A 80 13.75 4.18 -14.04
C PRO A 80 14.75 3.22 -14.70
N ASN A 81 15.04 2.11 -14.02
CA ASN A 81 15.79 1.00 -14.60
C ASN A 81 15.01 0.41 -15.79
N PRO A 82 15.65 -0.37 -16.69
CA PRO A 82 14.94 -1.03 -17.77
C PRO A 82 13.77 -1.85 -17.22
N LEU A 83 12.67 -1.84 -17.97
CA LEU A 83 11.45 -2.53 -17.57
C LEU A 83 11.78 -4.02 -17.32
N PRO A 84 11.49 -4.56 -16.13
CA PRO A 84 11.71 -5.96 -15.87
C PRO A 84 10.83 -6.81 -16.79
N LYS A 85 11.30 -8.02 -17.16
CA LYS A 85 10.56 -8.94 -18.04
C LYS A 85 9.40 -9.61 -17.32
N ASN A 86 9.52 -9.82 -16.01
CA ASN A 86 8.53 -10.43 -15.14
C ASN A 86 8.76 -9.93 -13.69
N TRP A 87 8.17 -10.59 -12.68
CA TRP A 87 8.29 -10.21 -11.27
C TRP A 87 9.49 -10.83 -10.53
N PHE A 88 10.29 -11.67 -11.20
CA PHE A 88 11.44 -12.40 -10.68
C PHE A 88 12.76 -11.90 -11.31
#